data_AF-A0A7U8B6E6-F1
#
_entry.id   AF-A0A7U8B6E6-F1
#
_cell.length_a   1.000
_cell.length_b   1.000
_cell.length_c   1.000
_cell.angle_alpha   90.00
_cell.angle_beta   90.00
_cell.angle_gamma   90.00
#
_symmetry.space_group_name_H-M   'P 1'
#
loop_
_entity.id
_entity.type
_entity.pdbx_description
1 polymer ?
#
loop_
_entity_poly.entity_id
_entity_poly.type
_entity_poly.pdbx_seq_one_letter_code
_entity_poly.pdbx_strand_id
1 'polypeptide(L)'
;MQKNRKNEDFIELALDEILKNNGYYEKKDKTSLRYKVLANVKGDLVVVSKNENGHYLYFNPNDDRDRGNIFNFCKNRGIRAQDLLKGIEGVDLKATNITHTSISSKKALEEYEAMKGLAFNNFFFTKRLIDPHLMQEFVNLKQDKLKNIIVPSFTLSQTTLNEKIHSYIVPNGYVSYLCSPLIDKESKIPKNIKSLCYGTKGLEILKTQQSKKEDVENIIITESMIDSLSLLELKELYLFKLV
;
A
#
# COMPACT_ATOMS: atom_id res chain seq x y z
N MET A 1 -39.90 -1.75 -16.90
CA MET A 1 -39.95 -1.75 -15.43
C MET A 1 -38.77 -0.93 -14.92
N GLN A 2 -38.97 0.34 -14.58
CA GLN A 2 -37.92 1.17 -13.96
C GLN A 2 -37.78 0.74 -12.49
N LYS A 3 -36.68 0.04 -12.16
CA LYS A 3 -36.28 -0.14 -10.76
C LYS A 3 -35.93 1.25 -10.21
N ASN A 4 -36.63 1.71 -9.18
CA ASN A 4 -36.24 2.87 -8.39
C ASN A 4 -34.86 2.60 -7.77
N ARG A 5 -33.81 3.03 -8.47
CA ARG A 5 -32.45 3.01 -7.95
C ARG A 5 -32.32 4.08 -6.87
N LYS A 6 -31.80 3.73 -5.70
CA LYS A 6 -31.50 4.71 -4.63
C LYS A 6 -30.31 5.57 -5.06
N ASN A 7 -30.14 6.74 -4.45
CA ASN A 7 -29.02 7.64 -4.76
C ASN A 7 -27.64 6.97 -4.58
N GLU A 8 -27.53 6.01 -3.65
CA GLU A 8 -26.32 5.20 -3.42
C GLU A 8 -25.95 4.32 -4.63
N ASP A 9 -26.95 3.83 -5.38
CA ASP A 9 -26.71 2.98 -6.55
C ASP A 9 -26.01 3.75 -7.70
N PHE A 10 -26.10 5.08 -7.71
CA PHE A 10 -25.51 5.91 -8.77
C PHE A 10 -24.04 6.25 -8.51
N ILE A 11 -23.62 6.34 -7.25
CA ILE A 11 -22.21 6.63 -6.91
C ILE A 11 -21.29 5.42 -7.09
N GLU A 12 -21.87 4.22 -7.17
CA GLU A 12 -21.14 2.98 -7.49
C GLU A 12 -20.98 2.74 -9.00
N LEU A 13 -21.65 3.51 -9.85
CA LEU A 13 -21.54 3.36 -11.29
C LEU A 13 -20.15 3.78 -11.78
N ALA A 14 -19.62 3.05 -12.76
CA ALA A 14 -18.32 3.29 -13.38
C ALA A 14 -18.26 4.67 -14.06
N LEU A 15 -17.90 5.70 -13.27
CA LEU A 15 -17.89 7.09 -13.72
C LEU A 15 -16.96 7.30 -14.90
N ASP A 16 -15.86 6.55 -14.98
CA ASP A 16 -14.93 6.60 -16.11
C ASP A 16 -15.61 6.19 -17.43
N GLU A 17 -16.37 5.10 -17.43
CA GLU A 17 -17.11 4.62 -18.60
C GLU A 17 -18.30 5.52 -18.95
N ILE A 18 -18.98 6.05 -17.93
CA ILE A 18 -20.04 7.06 -18.13
C ILE A 18 -19.46 8.27 -18.86
N LEU A 19 -18.32 8.80 -18.42
CA LEU A 19 -17.70 9.96 -19.05
C LEU A 19 -17.21 9.65 -20.46
N LYS A 20 -16.66 8.45 -20.71
CA LYS A 20 -16.27 8.03 -22.06
C LYS A 20 -17.45 8.02 -23.04
N ASN A 21 -18.60 7.51 -22.62
CA ASN A 21 -19.83 7.54 -23.40
C ASN A 21 -20.34 8.98 -23.65
N ASN A 22 -19.90 9.93 -22.83
CA ASN A 22 -20.22 11.35 -22.95
C ASN A 22 -19.10 12.19 -23.58
N GLY A 23 -18.24 11.57 -24.40
CA GLY A 23 -17.26 12.27 -25.22
C GLY A 23 -15.93 12.60 -24.53
N TYR A 24 -15.67 11.98 -23.38
CA TYR A 24 -14.32 11.95 -22.82
C TYR A 24 -13.50 10.80 -23.41
N TYR A 25 -12.19 10.98 -23.46
CA TYR A 25 -11.23 9.95 -23.85
C TYR A 25 -10.14 9.82 -22.80
N GLU A 26 -9.59 8.62 -22.68
CA GLU A 26 -8.56 8.30 -21.69
C GLU A 26 -7.16 8.74 -22.17
N LYS A 27 -6.47 9.53 -21.34
CA LYS A 27 -5.05 9.85 -21.53
C LYS A 27 -4.20 8.71 -20.99
N LYS A 28 -3.94 7.72 -21.84
CA LYS A 28 -3.25 6.46 -21.48
C LYS A 28 -1.87 6.68 -20.84
N ASP A 29 -1.18 7.75 -21.22
CA ASP A 29 0.13 8.15 -20.70
C ASP A 29 0.09 8.71 -19.26
N LYS A 30 -1.07 9.20 -18.82
CA LYS A 30 -1.27 9.77 -17.47
C LYS A 30 -2.13 8.91 -16.56
N THR A 31 -2.83 7.94 -17.13
CA THR A 31 -3.63 6.98 -16.39
C THR A 31 -2.76 5.96 -15.65
N SER A 32 -3.19 5.59 -14.46
CA SER A 32 -2.62 4.50 -13.66
C SER A 32 -3.70 3.46 -13.30
N LEU A 33 -3.30 2.41 -12.58
CA LEU A 33 -4.24 1.42 -12.03
C LEU A 33 -5.25 2.03 -11.06
N ARG A 34 -4.89 3.11 -10.35
CA ARG A 34 -5.70 3.74 -9.31
C ARG A 34 -6.47 4.97 -9.77
N TYR A 35 -6.02 5.59 -10.85
CA TYR A 35 -6.53 6.88 -11.32
C TYR A 35 -6.67 6.85 -12.84
N LYS A 36 -7.89 7.04 -13.34
CA LYS A 36 -8.17 7.22 -14.76
C LYS A 36 -8.15 8.69 -15.09
N VAL A 37 -7.25 9.11 -15.96
CA VAL A 37 -7.16 10.50 -16.42
C VAL A 37 -7.93 10.61 -17.73
N LEU A 38 -9.04 11.34 -17.67
CA LEU A 38 -9.94 11.56 -18.79
C LEU A 38 -9.87 13.01 -19.24
N ALA A 39 -9.95 13.22 -20.55
CA ALA A 39 -10.05 14.55 -21.13
C ALA A 39 -11.14 14.60 -22.19
N ASN A 40 -11.68 15.78 -22.47
CA ASN A 40 -12.57 15.97 -23.62
C ASN A 40 -11.95 16.91 -24.66
N VAL A 41 -12.63 17.05 -25.80
CA VAL A 41 -12.19 17.91 -26.92
C VAL A 41 -12.16 19.41 -26.57
N LYS A 42 -12.87 19.82 -25.52
CA LYS A 42 -12.89 21.20 -25.01
C LYS A 42 -11.74 21.48 -24.03
N GLY A 43 -10.88 20.50 -23.77
CA GLY A 43 -9.75 20.62 -22.85
C GLY A 43 -10.11 20.41 -21.37
N ASP A 44 -11.35 20.01 -21.04
CA ASP A 44 -11.67 19.62 -19.66
C ASP A 44 -10.86 18.37 -19.28
N LEU A 45 -10.38 18.33 -18.05
CA LEU A 45 -9.52 17.28 -17.52
C LEU A 45 -10.08 16.80 -16.19
N VAL A 46 -10.31 15.50 -16.11
CA VAL A 46 -10.91 14.88 -14.93
C VAL A 46 -10.10 13.65 -14.56
N VAL A 47 -9.81 13.50 -13.27
CA VAL A 47 -9.18 12.29 -12.73
C VAL A 47 -10.24 11.53 -11.95
N VAL A 48 -10.50 10.29 -12.36
CA VAL A 48 -11.48 9.39 -11.74
C VAL A 48 -10.78 8.34 -10.89
N SER A 49 -11.26 8.13 -9.67
CA SER A 49 -10.83 7.08 -8.75
C SER A 49 -12.04 6.39 -8.10
N LYS A 50 -11.80 5.37 -7.28
CA LYS A 50 -12.85 4.62 -6.58
C LYS A 50 -12.43 4.42 -5.13
N ASN A 51 -13.17 4.93 -4.16
CA ASN A 51 -12.80 4.85 -2.74
C ASN A 51 -12.94 3.42 -2.17
N GLU A 52 -12.60 3.24 -0.88
CA GLU A 52 -12.66 1.94 -0.18
C GLU A 52 -14.07 1.33 -0.13
N ASN A 53 -15.11 2.17 -0.11
CA ASN A 53 -16.52 1.74 -0.16
C ASN A 53 -16.99 1.40 -1.57
N GLY A 54 -16.11 1.50 -2.57
CA GLY A 54 -16.44 1.26 -3.96
C GLY A 54 -17.17 2.40 -4.66
N HIS A 55 -17.25 3.59 -4.06
CA HIS A 55 -17.85 4.76 -4.69
C HIS A 55 -16.85 5.41 -5.65
N TYR A 56 -17.31 5.75 -6.84
CA TYR A 56 -16.54 6.50 -7.81
C TYR A 56 -16.47 7.97 -7.43
N LEU A 57 -15.26 8.51 -7.50
CA LEU A 57 -14.94 9.89 -7.23
C LEU A 57 -14.21 10.50 -8.41
N TYR A 58 -14.33 11.81 -8.57
CA TYR A 58 -13.54 12.59 -9.51
C TYR A 58 -12.96 13.84 -8.84
N PHE A 59 -11.90 14.36 -9.45
CA PHE A 59 -11.45 15.72 -9.24
C PHE A 59 -10.93 16.32 -10.54
N ASN A 60 -11.07 17.63 -10.68
CA ASN A 60 -10.48 18.42 -11.75
C ASN A 60 -9.11 18.95 -11.30
N PRO A 61 -8.00 18.60 -11.97
CA PRO A 61 -6.68 19.12 -11.59
C PRO A 61 -6.52 20.63 -11.75
N ASN A 62 -7.42 21.27 -12.50
CA ASN A 62 -7.37 22.71 -12.78
C ASN A 62 -8.30 23.52 -11.87
N ASP A 63 -9.19 22.89 -11.11
CA ASP A 63 -10.10 23.54 -10.17
C ASP A 63 -10.37 22.66 -8.95
N ASP A 64 -9.79 23.03 -7.80
CA ASP A 64 -9.91 22.30 -6.54
C ASP A 64 -11.36 22.21 -6.00
N ARG A 65 -12.25 23.08 -6.48
CA ARG A 65 -13.68 23.08 -6.11
C ARG A 65 -14.48 22.08 -6.95
N ASP A 66 -13.98 21.70 -8.11
CA ASP A 66 -14.63 20.80 -9.06
C ASP A 66 -14.23 19.34 -8.78
N ARG A 67 -14.81 18.77 -7.72
CA ARG A 67 -14.53 17.40 -7.27
C ARG A 67 -15.73 16.78 -6.55
N GLY A 68 -15.71 15.47 -6.38
CA GLY A 68 -16.70 14.71 -5.61
C GLY A 68 -17.16 13.47 -6.36
N ASN A 69 -18.44 13.11 -6.25
CA ASN A 69 -19.02 11.97 -6.97
C ASN A 69 -19.79 12.44 -8.23
N ILE A 70 -20.50 11.52 -8.90
CA ILE A 70 -21.30 11.83 -10.09
C ILE A 70 -22.33 12.97 -9.88
N PHE A 71 -22.89 13.11 -8.68
CA PHE A 71 -23.83 14.20 -8.38
C PHE A 71 -23.11 15.55 -8.30
N ASN A 72 -21.93 15.60 -7.69
CA ASN A 72 -21.09 16.79 -7.69
C ASN A 72 -20.69 17.17 -9.12
N PHE A 73 -20.33 16.18 -9.95
CA PHE A 73 -19.96 16.38 -11.35
C PHE A 73 -21.09 17.08 -12.12
N CYS A 74 -22.31 16.53 -11.99
CA CYS A 74 -23.51 17.07 -12.62
C CYS A 74 -23.82 18.48 -12.13
N LYS A 75 -23.82 18.67 -10.80
CA LYS A 75 -24.10 19.96 -10.17
C LYS A 75 -23.12 21.06 -10.62
N ASN A 76 -21.82 20.78 -10.57
CA ASN A 76 -20.77 21.75 -10.87
C ASN A 76 -20.77 22.16 -12.35
N ARG A 77 -21.15 21.25 -13.25
CA ARG A 77 -21.18 21.50 -14.70
C ARG A 77 -22.56 21.93 -15.22
N GLY A 78 -23.56 22.06 -14.34
CA GLY A 78 -24.93 22.39 -14.74
C GLY A 78 -25.60 21.33 -15.62
N ILE A 79 -25.17 20.07 -15.52
CA ILE A 79 -25.68 18.94 -16.32
C ILE A 79 -26.69 18.17 -15.48
N ARG A 80 -27.77 17.67 -16.08
CA ARG A 80 -28.70 16.78 -15.37
C ARG A 80 -28.13 15.37 -15.35
N ALA A 81 -28.18 14.69 -14.21
CA ALA A 81 -27.68 13.32 -14.10
C ALA A 81 -28.33 12.35 -15.11
N GLN A 82 -29.61 12.57 -15.44
CA GLN A 82 -30.34 11.81 -16.45
C GLN A 82 -29.71 11.94 -17.85
N ASP A 83 -29.22 13.12 -18.21
CA ASP A 83 -28.58 13.37 -19.50
C ASP A 83 -27.23 12.65 -19.57
N LEU A 84 -26.48 12.65 -18.46
CA LEU A 84 -25.19 11.96 -18.35
C LEU A 84 -25.34 10.43 -18.42
N LEU A 85 -26.46 9.90 -17.91
CA LEU A 85 -26.76 8.47 -17.90
C LEU A 85 -27.47 7.99 -19.17
N LYS A 86 -27.81 8.90 -20.08
CA LYS A 86 -28.52 8.58 -21.33
C LYS A 86 -27.61 7.75 -22.24
N GLY A 87 -28.14 6.64 -22.79
CA GLY A 87 -27.38 5.74 -23.67
C GLY A 87 -26.54 4.69 -22.94
N ILE A 88 -26.59 4.65 -21.61
CA ILE A 88 -25.96 3.60 -20.78
C ILE A 88 -26.98 2.50 -20.39
N GLU A 89 -28.26 2.68 -20.71
CA GLU A 89 -29.32 1.69 -20.49
C GLU A 89 -29.06 0.42 -21.33
N GLY A 90 -28.75 -0.69 -20.65
CA GLY A 90 -28.45 -1.98 -21.28
C GLY A 90 -26.97 -2.20 -21.63
N VAL A 91 -26.11 -1.22 -21.39
CA VAL A 91 -24.65 -1.40 -21.49
C VAL A 91 -24.16 -2.03 -20.19
N ASP A 92 -23.52 -3.19 -20.29
CA ASP A 92 -22.78 -3.78 -19.18
C ASP A 92 -21.57 -2.88 -18.90
N LEU A 93 -21.75 -1.92 -17.98
CA LEU A 93 -20.68 -1.08 -17.47
C LEU A 93 -19.74 -1.97 -16.66
N LYS A 94 -18.87 -2.69 -17.35
CA LYS A 94 -17.79 -3.43 -16.72
C LYS A 94 -16.88 -2.40 -16.07
N ALA A 95 -17.01 -2.27 -14.76
CA ALA A 95 -16.13 -1.45 -13.95
C ALA A 95 -14.67 -1.75 -14.34
N THR A 96 -13.96 -0.74 -14.84
CA THR A 96 -12.50 -0.86 -14.95
C THR A 96 -11.97 -1.12 -13.54
N ASN A 97 -11.03 -2.06 -13.39
CA ASN A 97 -10.44 -2.45 -12.10
C ASN A 97 -9.62 -1.29 -11.49
N ILE A 98 -10.30 -0.22 -11.04
CA ILE A 98 -9.74 0.81 -10.18
C ILE A 98 -9.63 0.19 -8.79
N THR A 99 -8.49 -0.43 -8.53
CA THR A 99 -8.20 -1.01 -7.23
C THR A 99 -7.33 -0.03 -6.45
N HIS A 100 -7.80 0.44 -5.29
CA HIS A 100 -6.90 0.98 -4.28
C HIS A 100 -6.11 -0.18 -3.68
N THR A 101 -5.12 -0.68 -4.42
CA THR A 101 -4.54 -1.98 -4.08
C THR A 101 -3.63 -1.97 -2.86
N SER A 102 -3.55 -0.96 -1.98
CA SER A 102 -2.31 -0.75 -1.20
C SER A 102 -1.10 -0.93 -2.16
N ILE A 103 0.15 -1.11 -1.75
CA ILE A 103 1.05 -1.80 -2.68
C ILE A 103 0.60 -3.25 -2.62
N SER A 104 0.26 -3.88 -3.74
CA SER A 104 -0.13 -5.30 -3.70
C SER A 104 1.01 -6.05 -3.03
N SER A 105 0.72 -6.90 -2.05
CA SER A 105 1.78 -7.56 -1.28
C SER A 105 2.76 -8.29 -2.19
N LYS A 106 2.28 -8.82 -3.32
CA LYS A 106 3.13 -9.36 -4.39
C LYS A 106 4.18 -8.36 -4.90
N LYS A 107 3.79 -7.13 -5.25
CA LYS A 107 4.72 -6.09 -5.70
C LYS A 107 5.70 -5.68 -4.58
N ALA A 108 5.23 -5.55 -3.35
CA ALA A 108 6.10 -5.25 -2.21
C ALA A 108 7.15 -6.35 -2.00
N LEU A 109 6.76 -7.62 -2.14
CA LEU A 109 7.68 -8.76 -2.05
C LEU A 109 8.67 -8.76 -3.21
N GLU A 110 8.24 -8.53 -4.45
CA GLU A 110 9.13 -8.42 -5.61
C GLU A 110 10.16 -7.29 -5.43
N GLU A 111 9.74 -6.12 -4.95
CA GLU A 111 10.62 -5.00 -4.62
C GLU A 111 11.62 -5.38 -3.52
N TYR A 112 11.13 -5.96 -2.42
CA TYR A 112 11.97 -6.43 -1.33
C TYR A 112 13.00 -7.45 -1.80
N GLU A 113 12.61 -8.42 -2.63
CA GLU A 113 13.54 -9.43 -3.14
C GLU A 113 14.64 -8.85 -4.02
N ALA A 114 14.33 -7.80 -4.79
CA ALA A 114 15.31 -7.09 -5.62
C ALA A 114 16.28 -6.19 -4.83
N MET A 115 16.01 -5.90 -3.55
CA MET A 115 16.89 -5.08 -2.72
C MET A 115 18.15 -5.82 -2.31
N LYS A 116 19.23 -5.06 -2.14
CA LYS A 116 20.52 -5.58 -1.69
C LYS A 116 20.51 -5.77 -0.18
N GLY A 117 21.39 -6.66 0.29
CA GLY A 117 21.67 -6.83 1.71
C GLY A 117 22.12 -5.53 2.36
N LEU A 118 21.96 -5.47 3.68
CA LEU A 118 22.28 -4.30 4.49
C LEU A 118 23.76 -3.90 4.37
N ALA A 119 24.03 -2.64 4.02
CA ALA A 119 25.40 -2.13 4.03
C ALA A 119 25.94 -2.04 5.48
N PHE A 120 27.23 -2.32 5.65
CA PHE A 120 27.91 -2.27 6.96
C PHE A 120 27.76 -0.90 7.63
N ASN A 121 28.01 0.19 6.89
CA ASN A 121 27.89 1.55 7.40
C ASN A 121 26.49 2.15 7.15
N ASN A 122 25.50 1.67 7.89
CA ASN A 122 24.10 2.12 7.80
C ASN A 122 23.69 2.99 9.01
N PHE A 123 22.49 3.59 8.96
CA PHE A 123 22.08 4.55 9.98
C PHE A 123 21.65 3.94 11.32
N PHE A 124 21.35 2.64 11.40
CA PHE A 124 21.19 1.98 12.70
C PHE A 124 22.54 1.96 13.41
N PHE A 125 23.64 1.69 12.71
CA PHE A 125 24.97 1.86 13.29
C PHE A 125 25.25 3.34 13.61
N THR A 126 25.24 4.23 12.62
CA THR A 126 25.77 5.60 12.83
C THR A 126 24.90 6.49 13.72
N LYS A 127 23.59 6.21 13.86
CA LYS A 127 22.65 7.03 14.65
C LYS A 127 22.07 6.31 15.86
N ARG A 128 21.93 4.98 15.81
CA ARG A 128 21.39 4.17 16.92
C ARG A 128 22.46 3.41 17.69
N LEU A 129 23.71 3.43 17.19
CA LEU A 129 24.87 2.80 17.83
C LEU A 129 24.73 1.28 17.97
N ILE A 130 23.93 0.64 17.12
CA ILE A 130 23.79 -0.82 17.07
C ILE A 130 25.00 -1.40 16.33
N ASP A 131 25.63 -2.44 16.90
CA ASP A 131 26.79 -3.11 16.33
C ASP A 131 26.51 -3.56 14.87
N PRO A 132 27.30 -3.07 13.90
CA PRO A 132 27.14 -3.47 12.50
C PRO A 132 27.40 -4.95 12.29
N HIS A 133 28.27 -5.59 13.07
CA HIS A 133 28.52 -7.03 12.96
C HIS A 133 27.28 -7.85 13.32
N LEU A 134 26.60 -7.54 14.43
CA LEU A 134 25.33 -8.16 14.80
C LEU A 134 24.30 -8.06 13.66
N MET A 135 24.17 -6.87 13.05
CA MET A 135 23.18 -6.68 11.98
C MET A 135 23.49 -7.49 10.71
N GLN A 136 24.76 -7.77 10.42
CA GLN A 136 25.14 -8.56 9.24
C GLN A 136 24.75 -10.04 9.34
N GLU A 137 24.49 -10.56 10.55
CA GLU A 137 24.04 -11.94 10.75
C GLU A 137 22.63 -12.20 10.19
N PHE A 138 21.82 -11.14 10.06
CA PHE A 138 20.43 -11.22 9.61
C PHE A 138 20.32 -10.96 8.12
N VAL A 139 20.39 -12.03 7.33
CA VAL A 139 20.31 -11.99 5.85
C VAL A 139 19.03 -11.36 5.29
N ASN A 140 18.00 -11.28 6.11
CA ASN A 140 16.71 -10.69 5.76
C ASN A 140 16.65 -9.18 6.06
N LEU A 141 17.68 -8.58 6.64
CA LEU A 141 17.83 -7.13 6.67
C LEU A 141 18.40 -6.64 5.34
N LYS A 142 17.67 -5.74 4.69
CA LYS A 142 18.03 -5.17 3.39
C LYS A 142 18.14 -3.66 3.47
N GLN A 143 18.64 -3.05 2.41
CA GLN A 143 18.73 -1.60 2.29
C GLN A 143 18.23 -1.10 0.94
N ASP A 144 17.44 -0.03 0.95
CA ASP A 144 16.98 0.62 -0.27
C ASP A 144 17.98 1.69 -0.78
N LYS A 145 17.67 2.28 -1.95
CA LYS A 145 18.51 3.32 -2.58
C LYS A 145 18.58 4.62 -1.76
N LEU A 146 17.61 4.86 -0.88
CA LEU A 146 17.56 6.01 0.02
C LEU A 146 18.27 5.75 1.35
N LYS A 147 18.95 4.59 1.46
CA LYS A 147 19.65 4.12 2.67
C LYS A 147 18.72 3.80 3.84
N ASN A 148 17.43 3.63 3.58
CA ASN A 148 16.48 3.14 4.58
C ASN A 148 16.73 1.65 4.83
N ILE A 149 16.48 1.23 6.06
CA ILE A 149 16.66 -0.17 6.46
C ILE A 149 15.34 -0.88 6.30
N ILE A 150 15.39 -2.00 5.59
CA ILE A 150 14.21 -2.70 5.13
C ILE A 150 14.11 -4.03 5.86
N VAL A 151 12.94 -4.25 6.45
CA VAL A 151 12.64 -5.41 7.28
C VAL A 151 11.43 -6.12 6.69
N PRO A 152 11.48 -7.43 6.40
CA PRO A 152 10.32 -8.15 5.90
C PRO A 152 9.20 -8.20 6.95
N SER A 153 7.97 -8.08 6.47
CA SER A 153 6.78 -8.19 7.29
C SER A 153 6.04 -9.49 6.98
N PHE A 154 5.64 -10.21 8.02
CA PHE A 154 5.05 -11.53 7.93
C PHE A 154 3.65 -11.56 8.51
N THR A 155 2.75 -12.28 7.86
CA THR A 155 1.37 -12.46 8.33
C THR A 155 1.02 -13.93 8.45
N LEU A 156 0.03 -14.23 9.28
CA LEU A 156 -0.59 -15.55 9.33
C LEU A 156 -1.40 -15.79 8.05
N SER A 157 -1.13 -16.89 7.37
CA SER A 157 -1.92 -17.43 6.27
C SER A 157 -2.48 -18.78 6.68
N GLN A 158 -3.73 -19.05 6.35
CA GLN A 158 -4.38 -20.32 6.64
C GLN A 158 -4.85 -20.97 5.34
N THR A 159 -4.65 -22.27 5.23
CA THR A 159 -5.19 -23.06 4.12
C THR A 159 -5.83 -24.33 4.67
N THR A 160 -6.91 -24.77 4.04
CA THR A 160 -7.59 -26.01 4.41
C THR A 160 -7.15 -27.10 3.45
N LEU A 161 -6.53 -28.14 3.98
CA LEU A 161 -6.13 -29.33 3.23
C LEU A 161 -6.70 -30.55 3.94
N ASN A 162 -7.43 -31.40 3.21
CA ASN A 162 -8.04 -32.62 3.78
C ASN A 162 -8.85 -32.33 5.07
N GLU A 163 -9.69 -31.29 5.03
CA GLU A 163 -10.53 -30.84 6.16
C GLU A 163 -9.76 -30.35 7.41
N LYS A 164 -8.42 -30.27 7.35
CA LYS A 164 -7.57 -29.71 8.40
C LYS A 164 -7.11 -28.31 8.03
N ILE A 165 -7.17 -27.40 9.02
CA ILE A 165 -6.63 -26.05 8.88
C ILE A 165 -5.13 -26.10 9.15
N HIS A 166 -4.36 -25.69 8.15
CA HIS A 166 -2.92 -25.49 8.27
C HIS A 166 -2.61 -24.00 8.30
N SER A 167 -1.85 -23.59 9.32
CA SER A 167 -1.46 -22.20 9.56
C SER A 167 0.02 -22.02 9.24
N TYR A 168 0.35 -20.97 8.48
CA TYR A 168 1.70 -20.64 8.04
C TYR A 168 1.99 -19.17 8.30
N ILE A 169 3.23 -18.86 8.68
CA ILE A 169 3.73 -17.48 8.68
C ILE A 169 4.36 -17.24 7.32
N VAL A 170 3.83 -16.28 6.56
CA VAL A 170 4.28 -15.99 5.19
C VAL A 170 4.69 -14.54 5.05
N PRO A 171 5.75 -14.23 4.28
CA PRO A 171 6.12 -12.85 4.01
C PRO A 171 5.01 -12.19 3.19
N ASN A 172 4.61 -10.99 3.57
CA ASN A 172 3.45 -10.30 2.99
C ASN A 172 3.68 -8.79 2.83
N GLY A 173 4.94 -8.38 2.77
CA GLY A 173 5.34 -6.99 2.63
C GLY A 173 6.68 -6.72 3.33
N TYR A 174 6.97 -5.44 3.53
CA TYR A 174 8.13 -4.99 4.28
C TYR A 174 7.84 -3.65 4.98
N VAL A 175 8.61 -3.39 6.04
CA VAL A 175 8.68 -2.12 6.74
C VAL A 175 9.98 -1.43 6.36
N SER A 176 9.88 -0.19 5.89
CA SER A 176 11.01 0.68 5.61
C SER A 176 11.25 1.62 6.78
N TYR A 177 12.32 1.41 7.53
CA TYR A 177 12.80 2.30 8.58
C TYR A 177 13.58 3.44 7.95
N LEU A 178 13.07 4.66 8.09
CA LEU A 178 13.53 5.81 7.34
C LEU A 178 14.82 6.39 7.94
N CYS A 179 15.87 6.49 7.13
CA CYS A 179 17.10 7.17 7.51
C CYS A 179 16.85 8.66 7.80
N SER A 180 15.92 9.25 7.04
CA SER A 180 15.43 10.62 7.17
C SER A 180 13.91 10.57 7.38
N PRO A 181 13.41 10.74 8.62
CA PRO A 181 11.99 10.73 8.92
C PRO A 181 11.21 11.76 8.11
N LEU A 182 9.99 11.41 7.71
CA LEU A 182 9.06 12.34 7.06
C LEU A 182 8.28 13.12 8.12
N ILE A 183 7.81 14.32 7.77
CA ILE A 183 6.95 15.12 8.63
C ILE A 183 5.53 15.05 8.07
N ASP A 184 4.61 14.53 8.86
CA ASP A 184 3.17 14.59 8.57
C ASP A 184 2.67 16.01 8.85
N LYS A 185 2.54 16.80 7.77
CA LYS A 185 2.04 18.19 7.84
C LYS A 185 0.52 18.29 7.93
N GLU A 186 -0.20 17.20 7.68
CA GLU A 186 -1.68 17.17 7.68
C GLU A 186 -2.24 16.83 9.06
N SER A 187 -1.45 16.16 9.90
CA SER A 187 -1.79 15.92 11.29
C SER A 187 -1.93 17.22 12.11
N LYS A 188 -2.94 17.29 13.00
CA LYS A 188 -3.17 18.44 13.91
C LYS A 188 -1.94 18.81 14.74
N ILE A 189 -1.09 17.84 15.04
CA ILE A 189 0.20 18.01 15.70
C ILE A 189 1.21 17.31 14.78
N PRO A 190 2.14 18.05 14.14
CA PRO A 190 3.10 17.45 13.22
C PRO A 190 3.83 16.26 13.85
N LYS A 191 3.71 15.09 13.22
CA LYS A 191 4.38 13.86 13.68
C LYS A 191 5.47 13.44 12.72
N ASN A 192 6.60 13.03 13.30
CA ASN A 192 7.68 12.41 12.53
C ASN A 192 7.32 10.96 12.23
N ILE A 193 7.13 10.67 10.94
CA ILE A 193 6.98 9.31 10.42
C ILE A 193 8.38 8.72 10.30
N LYS A 194 8.71 7.76 11.17
CA LYS A 194 10.02 7.10 11.22
C LYS A 194 10.07 5.82 10.38
N SER A 195 8.92 5.28 10.00
CA SER A 195 8.83 4.08 9.17
C SER A 195 7.59 4.11 8.27
N LEU A 196 7.67 3.39 7.15
CA LEU A 196 6.58 3.20 6.20
C LEU A 196 6.35 1.72 5.95
N CYS A 197 5.10 1.31 5.77
CA CYS A 197 4.73 -0.08 5.48
C CYS A 197 4.37 -0.24 4.01
N TYR A 198 4.91 -1.27 3.38
CA TYR A 198 4.70 -1.63 1.98
C TYR A 198 4.14 -3.05 1.92
N GLY A 199 2.93 -3.22 1.40
CA GLY A 199 2.17 -4.48 1.53
C GLY A 199 1.37 -4.53 2.83
N THR A 200 1.11 -5.73 3.34
CA THR A 200 0.36 -5.94 4.58
C THR A 200 1.28 -5.82 5.79
N LYS A 201 0.92 -4.96 6.74
CA LYS A 201 1.62 -4.87 8.03
C LYS A 201 1.37 -6.14 8.84
N GLY A 202 2.44 -6.74 9.33
CA GLY A 202 2.44 -7.91 10.19
C GLY A 202 3.66 -7.92 11.11
N LEU A 203 4.09 -9.12 11.50
CA LEU A 203 5.25 -9.34 12.35
C LEU A 203 6.56 -9.08 11.61
N GLU A 204 7.50 -8.44 12.27
CA GLU A 204 8.86 -8.26 11.79
C GLU A 204 9.74 -9.34 12.44
N ILE A 205 10.25 -10.27 11.62
CA ILE A 205 10.98 -11.44 12.14
C ILE A 205 12.44 -11.32 11.69
N LEU A 206 13.38 -11.38 12.65
CA LEU A 206 14.80 -11.54 12.37
C LEU A 206 15.15 -13.01 12.24
N LYS A 207 15.88 -13.37 11.19
CA LYS A 207 16.33 -14.74 10.97
C LYS A 207 17.77 -14.74 10.45
N THR A 208 18.64 -15.53 11.08
CA THR A 208 19.99 -15.75 10.53
C THR A 208 19.95 -16.77 9.41
N GLN A 209 20.99 -16.80 8.59
CA GLN A 209 21.06 -17.76 7.48
C GLN A 209 20.98 -19.23 7.92
N GLN A 210 21.46 -19.52 9.14
CA GLN A 210 21.63 -20.87 9.65
C GLN A 210 20.47 -21.37 10.51
N SER A 211 19.57 -20.50 10.98
CA SER A 211 18.47 -20.89 11.86
C SER A 211 17.48 -21.85 11.20
N LYS A 212 17.33 -23.06 11.78
CA LYS A 212 16.24 -23.99 11.48
C LYS A 212 15.13 -23.86 12.53
N LYS A 213 13.97 -24.44 12.23
CA LYS A 213 12.80 -24.38 13.13
C LYS A 213 13.10 -25.10 14.45
N GLU A 214 13.83 -26.20 14.36
CA GLU A 214 14.18 -27.07 15.48
C GLU A 214 15.15 -26.39 16.45
N ASP A 215 15.87 -25.36 16.00
CA ASP A 215 16.85 -24.60 16.79
C ASP A 215 16.20 -23.46 17.62
N VAL A 216 14.88 -23.25 17.48
CA VAL A 216 14.19 -22.15 18.15
C VAL A 216 13.79 -22.56 19.57
N GLU A 217 14.57 -22.11 20.54
CA GLU A 217 14.29 -22.34 21.97
C GLU A 217 13.47 -21.23 22.62
N ASN A 218 13.70 -19.99 22.19
CA ASN A 218 13.14 -18.80 22.81
C ASN A 218 12.48 -17.88 21.78
N ILE A 219 11.32 -17.32 22.13
CA ILE A 219 10.64 -16.29 21.33
C ILE A 219 10.67 -14.99 22.12
N ILE A 220 11.32 -13.98 21.56
CA ILE A 220 11.40 -12.64 22.13
C ILE A 220 10.49 -11.72 21.31
N ILE A 221 9.61 -10.99 22.00
CA ILE A 221 8.70 -10.01 21.38
C ILE A 221 9.07 -8.62 21.91
N THR A 222 9.24 -7.69 21.00
CA THR A 222 9.58 -6.29 21.29
C THR A 222 8.65 -5.36 20.50
N GLU A 223 8.70 -4.05 20.79
CA GLU A 223 7.87 -3.06 20.12
C GLU A 223 8.32 -2.75 18.68
N SER A 224 9.60 -2.92 18.39
CA SER A 224 10.18 -2.62 17.08
C SER A 224 11.45 -3.42 16.78
N MET A 225 11.84 -3.45 15.50
CA MET A 225 13.11 -4.06 15.09
C MET A 225 14.32 -3.47 15.82
N ILE A 226 14.29 -2.17 16.07
CA ILE A 226 15.36 -1.45 16.76
C ILE A 226 15.48 -1.96 18.20
N ASP A 227 14.35 -2.16 18.88
CA ASP A 227 14.34 -2.68 20.25
C ASP A 227 14.81 -4.13 20.31
N SER A 228 14.44 -4.97 19.32
CA SER A 228 14.97 -6.33 19.17
C SER A 228 16.49 -6.35 19.04
N LEU A 229 17.05 -5.57 18.11
CA LEU A 229 18.49 -5.50 17.89
C LEU A 229 19.23 -4.96 19.12
N SER A 230 18.69 -3.91 19.75
CA SER A 230 19.26 -3.32 20.97
C SER A 230 19.25 -4.31 22.14
N LEU A 231 18.16 -5.08 22.29
CA LEU A 231 18.05 -6.08 23.35
C LEU A 231 19.03 -7.24 23.13
N LEU A 232 19.18 -7.71 21.89
CA LEU A 232 20.14 -8.77 21.55
C LEU A 232 21.58 -8.35 21.90
N GLU A 233 21.94 -7.11 21.56
CA GLU A 233 23.24 -6.52 21.88
C GLU A 233 23.43 -6.39 23.41
N LEU A 234 22.47 -5.78 24.11
CA LEU A 234 22.56 -5.55 25.57
C LEU A 234 22.64 -6.82 26.40
N LYS A 235 22.00 -7.90 25.95
CA LYS A 235 21.97 -9.17 26.66
C LYS A 235 23.10 -10.11 26.28
N GLU A 236 24.00 -9.67 25.39
CA GLU A 236 25.05 -10.52 24.81
C GLU A 236 24.47 -11.86 24.34
N LEU A 237 23.24 -11.81 23.79
CA LEU A 237 22.58 -12.96 23.19
C LEU A 237 23.23 -13.19 21.82
N TYR A 238 24.52 -13.53 21.85
CA TYR A 238 25.24 -13.96 20.67
C TYR A 238 24.49 -15.16 20.11
N LEU A 239 24.18 -15.11 18.81
CA LEU A 239 23.46 -16.12 18.04
C LEU A 239 24.09 -17.53 18.07
N PHE A 240 25.21 -17.70 18.78
CA PHE A 240 25.98 -18.94 18.96
C PHE A 240 26.08 -19.42 20.42
N LYS A 241 25.34 -18.81 21.36
CA LYS A 241 25.18 -19.33 22.74
C LYS A 241 23.70 -19.57 23.07
N LEU A 242 23.09 -20.49 22.34
CA LEU A 242 22.06 -21.35 22.90
C LEU A 242 22.76 -22.71 23.07
N VAL A 243 23.14 -23.01 24.31
CA VAL A 243 23.70 -24.30 24.74
C VAL A 243 22.57 -25.07 25.40
#